data_AF-A0A2E1EAU3-F1
#
_entry.id   AF-A0A2E1EAU3-F1
#
_cell.length_a   1.000
_cell.length_b   1.000
_cell.length_c   1.000
_cell.angle_alpha   90.00
_cell.angle_beta   90.00
_cell.angle_gamma   90.00
#
_symmetry.space_group_name_H-M   'P 1'
#
loop_
_entity.id
_entity.type
_entity.pdbx_description
1 polymer ?
#
loop_
_entity_poly.entity_id
_entity_poly.type
_entity_poly.pdbx_seq_one_letter_code
_entity_poly.pdbx_strand_id
1 'polypeptide(L)'
;MKKIFLIPLLIIGYTMIVLGIRWMIVDEPWMLDQVANEERLNMTFDELFSNEINNTLPDYLKQIYRFFGLWVTVIGLFITSLSRENICKDSVIRVIILFCVGIMCYSGLILVHVWIPSSPFLYLAYGMILLHLISIYGHMSFYKKN
;
A
#
# COMPACT_ATOMS: atom_id res chain seq x y z
N MET A 1 -21.38 13.15 5.60
CA MET A 1 -21.40 11.77 5.06
C MET A 1 -20.52 11.60 3.83
N LYS A 2 -20.66 12.43 2.77
CA LYS A 2 -19.72 12.44 1.63
C LYS A 2 -18.25 12.49 2.06
N LYS A 3 -17.89 13.40 2.97
CA LYS A 3 -16.54 13.51 3.54
C LYS A 3 -16.07 12.25 4.29
N ILE A 4 -16.98 11.54 4.99
CA ILE A 4 -16.66 10.31 5.73
C ILE A 4 -16.31 9.17 4.77
N PHE A 5 -16.94 9.14 3.58
CA PHE A 5 -16.56 8.22 2.52
C PHE A 5 -15.21 8.58 1.87
N LEU A 6 -15.02 9.86 1.53
CA LEU A 6 -13.91 10.32 0.68
C LEU A 6 -12.60 10.49 1.42
N ILE A 7 -12.60 11.11 2.60
CA ILE A 7 -11.37 11.47 3.31
C ILE A 7 -10.51 10.24 3.62
N PRO A 8 -11.05 9.11 4.11
CA PRO A 8 -10.22 7.94 4.36
C PRO A 8 -9.60 7.37 3.07
N LEU A 9 -10.36 7.31 1.97
CA LEU A 9 -9.82 6.88 0.66
C LEU A 9 -8.71 7.80 0.15
N LEU A 10 -8.87 9.12 0.33
CA LEU A 10 -7.82 10.08 -0.03
C LEU A 10 -6.56 9.88 0.83
N ILE A 11 -6.70 9.64 2.13
CA ILE A 11 -5.57 9.33 3.01
C ILE A 11 -4.85 8.04 2.54
N ILE A 12 -5.60 6.98 2.22
CA ILE A 12 -5.04 5.74 1.66
C ILE A 12 -4.26 6.06 0.36
N GLY A 13 -4.89 6.77 -0.58
CA GLY A 13 -4.30 7.09 -1.87
C GLY A 13 -3.02 7.92 -1.77
N TYR A 14 -3.02 8.99 -0.96
CA TYR A 14 -1.81 9.80 -0.74
C TYR A 14 -0.71 9.01 -0.05
N THR A 15 -1.06 8.13 0.88
CA THR A 15 -0.06 7.26 1.53
C THR A 15 0.59 6.33 0.52
N MET A 16 -0.18 5.72 -0.39
CA MET A 16 0.36 4.90 -1.48
C MET A 16 1.28 5.71 -2.40
N ILE A 17 0.92 6.94 -2.75
CA ILE A 17 1.78 7.83 -3.57
C ILE A 17 3.12 8.06 -2.85
N VAL A 18 3.09 8.43 -1.57
CA VAL A 18 4.31 8.73 -0.81
C VAL A 18 5.20 7.49 -0.68
N LEU A 19 4.63 6.33 -0.35
CA LEU A 19 5.39 5.08 -0.23
C LEU A 19 5.97 4.62 -1.57
N GLY A 20 5.17 4.68 -2.63
CA GLY A 20 5.61 4.32 -3.97
C GLY A 20 6.77 5.20 -4.45
N ILE A 21 6.67 6.52 -4.25
CA ILE A 21 7.76 7.46 -4.56
C ILE A 21 9.00 7.16 -3.71
N ARG A 22 8.83 6.88 -2.41
CA ARG A 22 9.95 6.54 -1.53
C ARG A 22 10.73 5.32 -2.04
N TRP A 23 10.04 4.26 -2.46
CA TRP A 23 10.68 3.08 -3.07
C TRP A 23 11.39 3.37 -4.38
N MET A 24 10.97 4.40 -5.12
CA MET A 24 11.64 4.78 -6.37
C MET A 24 12.95 5.54 -6.15
N ILE A 25 13.03 6.37 -5.10
CA ILE A 25 14.12 7.34 -4.94
C ILE A 25 15.20 6.94 -3.92
N VAL A 26 14.87 6.08 -2.94
CA VAL A 26 15.86 5.61 -1.96
C VAL A 26 16.92 4.73 -2.67
N ASP A 27 18.18 4.86 -2.26
CA ASP A 27 19.29 4.14 -2.88
C ASP A 27 19.19 2.62 -2.69
N GLU A 28 18.84 2.19 -1.48
CA GLU A 28 18.69 0.78 -1.10
C GLU A 28 17.25 0.51 -0.61
N PRO A 29 16.26 0.45 -1.53
CA PRO A 29 14.85 0.39 -1.14
C PRO A 29 14.47 -0.88 -0.36
N TRP A 30 15.23 -1.97 -0.51
CA TRP A 30 15.05 -3.22 0.26
C TRP A 30 15.38 -3.06 1.75
N MET A 31 16.17 -2.04 2.11
CA MET A 31 16.55 -1.76 3.51
C MET A 31 15.42 -1.08 4.29
N LEU A 32 14.38 -0.60 3.62
CA LEU A 32 13.21 -0.01 4.29
C LEU A 32 12.46 -1.01 5.19
N ASP A 33 12.59 -2.30 4.88
CA ASP A 33 12.05 -3.42 5.65
C ASP A 33 13.18 -4.39 6.07
N GLN A 34 14.38 -3.86 6.34
CA GLN A 34 15.58 -4.66 6.58
C GLN A 34 15.33 -5.82 7.55
N VAL A 35 14.83 -5.53 8.76
CA VAL A 35 14.63 -6.53 9.82
C VAL A 35 13.76 -7.70 9.33
N ALA A 36 12.61 -7.40 8.73
CA ALA A 36 11.69 -8.44 8.27
C ALA A 36 12.26 -9.21 7.07
N ASN A 37 13.01 -8.54 6.18
CA ASN A 37 13.64 -9.17 5.04
C ASN A 37 14.79 -10.09 5.46
N GLU A 38 15.66 -9.67 6.38
CA GLU A 38 16.77 -10.49 6.89
C GLU A 38 16.27 -11.69 7.71
N GLU A 39 15.21 -11.52 8.52
CA GLU A 39 14.52 -12.63 9.17
C GLU A 39 14.00 -13.65 8.14
N ARG A 40 13.43 -13.18 7.03
CA ARG A 40 12.92 -14.05 5.96
C ARG A 40 14.04 -14.78 5.21
N LEU A 41 15.17 -14.10 4.99
CA LEU A 41 16.37 -14.63 4.34
C LEU A 41 17.15 -15.58 5.26
N ASN A 42 16.94 -15.49 6.57
CA ASN A 42 17.73 -16.19 7.60
C ASN A 42 19.24 -15.89 7.49
N MET A 43 19.57 -14.68 7.07
CA MET A 43 20.93 -14.12 6.98
C MET A 43 20.84 -12.59 6.81
N THR A 44 21.94 -11.88 7.08
CA THR A 44 21.98 -10.42 6.88
C THR A 44 22.20 -10.07 5.41
N PHE A 45 21.84 -8.84 5.00
CA PHE A 45 22.16 -8.36 3.66
C PHE A 45 23.68 -8.28 3.44
N ASP A 46 24.46 -7.92 4.46
CA ASP A 46 25.92 -7.90 4.40
C ASP A 46 26.48 -9.29 4.07
N GLU A 47 25.99 -10.34 4.74
CA GLU A 47 26.37 -11.72 4.46
C GLU A 47 25.95 -12.13 3.05
N LEU A 48 24.71 -11.82 2.65
CA LEU A 48 24.16 -12.17 1.35
C LEU A 48 24.96 -11.54 0.20
N PHE A 49 25.33 -10.26 0.32
CA PHE A 49 26.02 -9.51 -0.73
C PHE A 49 27.55 -9.71 -0.70
N SER A 50 28.11 -10.25 0.38
CA SER A 50 29.54 -10.60 0.45
C SER A 50 29.92 -11.76 -0.49
N ASN A 51 28.94 -12.57 -0.91
CA ASN A 51 29.18 -13.72 -1.78
C ASN A 51 29.28 -13.29 -3.24
N GLU A 52 30.38 -13.66 -3.93
CA GLU A 52 30.66 -13.24 -5.31
C GLU A 52 29.53 -13.58 -6.29
N ILE A 53 28.84 -14.72 -6.07
CA ILE A 53 27.69 -15.14 -6.89
C ILE A 53 26.52 -14.13 -6.86
N ASN A 54 26.45 -13.29 -5.81
CA ASN A 54 25.39 -12.31 -5.59
C ASN A 54 25.82 -10.87 -5.92
N ASN A 55 26.97 -10.67 -6.59
CA ASN A 55 27.50 -9.34 -6.89
C ASN A 55 26.53 -8.41 -7.68
N THR A 56 25.60 -8.97 -8.45
CA THR A 56 24.57 -8.22 -9.20
C THR A 56 23.22 -8.11 -8.48
N LEU A 57 23.05 -8.81 -7.36
CA LEU A 57 21.79 -8.88 -6.63
C LEU A 57 21.32 -7.52 -6.07
N PRO A 58 22.18 -6.65 -5.50
CA PRO A 58 21.74 -5.33 -5.03
C PRO A 58 21.11 -4.47 -6.14
N ASP A 59 21.68 -4.48 -7.34
CA ASP A 59 21.13 -3.71 -8.46
C ASP A 59 19.82 -4.31 -8.99
N TYR A 60 19.71 -5.64 -9.00
CA TYR A 60 18.45 -6.32 -9.29
C TYR A 60 17.35 -5.94 -8.27
N LEU A 61 17.66 -5.97 -6.98
CA LEU A 61 16.73 -5.56 -5.91
C LEU A 61 16.33 -4.09 -6.07
N LYS A 62 17.29 -3.20 -6.33
CA LYS A 62 17.01 -1.79 -6.64
C LYS A 62 15.99 -1.66 -7.77
N GLN A 63 16.22 -2.38 -8.88
CA GLN A 63 15.36 -2.32 -10.05
C GLN A 63 13.93 -2.79 -9.73
N ILE A 64 13.77 -3.95 -9.08
CA ILE A 64 12.45 -4.52 -8.83
C ILE A 64 11.64 -3.68 -7.84
N TYR A 65 12.28 -3.15 -6.79
CA TYR A 65 11.62 -2.25 -5.83
C TYR A 65 11.21 -0.92 -6.47
N ARG A 66 12.01 -0.36 -7.37
CA ARG A 66 11.64 0.85 -8.12
C ARG A 66 10.43 0.60 -9.02
N PHE A 67 10.39 -0.55 -9.69
CA PHE A 67 9.25 -0.95 -10.51
C PHE A 67 8.00 -1.13 -9.64
N PHE A 68 8.14 -1.75 -8.47
CA PHE A 68 7.05 -1.89 -7.50
C PHE A 68 6.57 -0.53 -6.97
N GLY A 69 7.50 0.39 -6.66
CA GLY A 69 7.20 1.76 -6.25
C GLY A 69 6.41 2.55 -7.30
N LEU A 70 6.72 2.36 -8.59
CA LEU A 70 5.93 2.94 -9.67
C LEU A 70 4.49 2.44 -9.64
N TRP A 71 4.28 1.12 -9.56
CA TRP A 71 2.93 0.53 -9.51
C TRP A 71 2.14 1.02 -8.30
N VAL A 72 2.77 1.09 -7.13
CA VAL A 72 2.13 1.58 -5.89
C VAL A 72 1.76 3.06 -6.03
N THR A 73 2.61 3.87 -6.67
CA THR A 73 2.31 5.27 -6.97
C THR A 73 1.11 5.41 -7.89
N VAL A 74 1.06 4.61 -8.97
CA VAL A 74 -0.05 4.60 -9.93
C VAL A 74 -1.37 4.19 -9.26
N ILE A 75 -1.34 3.18 -8.38
CA ILE A 75 -2.52 2.78 -7.57
C ILE A 75 -2.98 3.95 -6.70
N GLY A 76 -2.05 4.62 -6.01
CA GLY A 76 -2.36 5.80 -5.20
C GLY A 76 -3.02 6.91 -6.02
N LEU A 77 -2.49 7.20 -7.21
CA LEU A 77 -3.07 8.16 -8.16
C LEU A 77 -4.49 7.77 -8.60
N PHE A 78 -4.75 6.49 -8.89
CA PHE A 78 -6.09 6.01 -9.20
C PHE A 78 -7.06 6.22 -8.04
N ILE A 79 -6.66 5.83 -6.82
CA ILE A 79 -7.49 5.99 -5.62
C ILE A 79 -7.81 7.47 -5.41
N THR A 80 -6.82 8.37 -5.45
CA THR A 80 -7.05 9.80 -5.24
C THR A 80 -7.89 10.42 -6.36
N SER A 81 -7.68 10.00 -7.61
CA SER A 81 -8.39 10.56 -8.76
C SER A 81 -9.85 10.14 -8.80
N LEU A 82 -10.15 8.90 -8.44
CA LEU A 82 -11.51 8.36 -8.39
C LEU A 82 -12.25 8.80 -7.12
N SER A 83 -11.55 9.11 -6.03
CA SER A 83 -12.12 9.60 -4.77
C SER A 83 -12.40 11.11 -4.79
N ARG A 84 -13.12 11.57 -5.82
CA ARG A 84 -13.55 12.98 -5.97
C ARG A 84 -15.05 13.11 -5.81
N GLU A 85 -15.49 14.23 -5.23
CA GLU A 85 -16.92 14.45 -4.94
C GLU A 85 -17.83 14.27 -6.16
N ASN A 86 -17.42 14.75 -7.34
CA ASN A 86 -18.22 14.65 -8.55
C ASN A 86 -18.32 13.21 -9.09
N ILE A 87 -17.25 12.43 -8.94
CA ILE A 87 -17.20 11.03 -9.40
C ILE A 87 -17.99 10.15 -8.45
N CYS A 88 -17.78 10.30 -7.15
CA CYS A 88 -18.43 9.49 -6.12
C CYS A 88 -19.91 9.85 -5.87
N LYS A 89 -20.54 10.68 -6.72
CA LYS A 89 -22.01 10.82 -6.75
C LYS A 89 -22.66 9.50 -7.20
N ASP A 90 -22.02 8.81 -8.13
CA ASP A 90 -22.44 7.51 -8.62
C ASP A 90 -22.17 6.41 -7.58
N SER A 91 -23.20 5.63 -7.22
CA SER A 91 -23.07 4.53 -6.25
C SER A 91 -22.26 3.36 -6.77
N VAL A 92 -22.36 3.04 -8.06
CA VAL A 92 -21.60 1.95 -8.70
C VAL A 92 -20.10 2.25 -8.59
N ILE A 93 -19.70 3.48 -8.89
CA ILE A 93 -18.30 3.89 -8.75
C ILE A 93 -17.82 3.80 -7.30
N ARG A 94 -18.64 4.23 -6.32
CA ARG A 94 -18.29 4.07 -4.91
C ARG A 94 -18.06 2.60 -4.52
N VAL A 95 -18.93 1.69 -4.98
CA VAL A 95 -18.78 0.25 -4.71
C VAL A 95 -17.53 -0.32 -5.36
N ILE A 96 -17.24 0.04 -6.62
CA ILE A 96 -16.03 -0.42 -7.33
C ILE A 96 -14.77 0.02 -6.57
N ILE A 97 -14.68 1.29 -6.18
CA ILE A 97 -13.51 1.80 -5.44
C ILE A 97 -13.38 1.08 -4.09
N LEU A 98 -14.47 0.91 -3.34
CA LEU A 98 -14.44 0.17 -2.08
C LEU A 98 -13.99 -1.28 -2.28
N PHE A 99 -14.42 -1.94 -3.35
CA PHE A 99 -14.03 -3.31 -3.64
C PHE A 99 -12.54 -3.41 -3.97
N CYS A 100 -12.04 -2.58 -4.90
CA CYS A 100 -10.63 -2.58 -5.30
C CYS A 100 -9.70 -2.21 -4.13
N VAL A 101 -10.02 -1.15 -3.39
CA VAL A 101 -9.24 -0.74 -2.21
C VAL A 101 -9.36 -1.79 -1.11
N GLY A 102 -10.52 -2.40 -0.94
CA GLY A 102 -10.72 -3.51 -0.01
C GLY A 102 -9.79 -4.68 -0.32
N ILE A 103 -9.86 -5.23 -1.53
CA ILE A 103 -8.98 -6.32 -1.95
C ILE A 103 -7.52 -5.97 -1.66
N MET A 104 -7.07 -4.77 -2.03
CA MET A 104 -5.71 -4.32 -1.77
C MET A 104 -5.37 -4.30 -0.26
N CYS A 105 -6.20 -3.70 0.58
CA CYS A 105 -5.92 -3.57 2.01
C CYS A 105 -5.97 -4.92 2.74
N TYR A 106 -6.99 -5.74 2.47
CA TYR A 106 -7.15 -7.04 3.14
C TYR A 106 -6.11 -8.06 2.66
N SER A 107 -5.80 -8.12 1.36
CA SER A 107 -4.69 -8.96 0.88
C SER A 107 -3.35 -8.48 1.42
N GLY A 108 -3.11 -7.16 1.43
CA GLY A 108 -1.89 -6.58 2.02
C GLY A 108 -1.70 -6.97 3.49
N LEU A 109 -2.75 -6.88 4.31
CA LEU A 109 -2.68 -7.30 5.71
C LEU A 109 -2.34 -8.79 5.86
N ILE A 110 -2.97 -9.66 5.06
CA ILE A 110 -2.67 -11.11 5.07
C ILE A 110 -1.21 -11.34 4.69
N LEU A 111 -0.73 -10.73 3.61
CA LEU A 111 0.64 -10.92 3.13
C LEU A 111 1.68 -10.41 4.13
N VAL A 112 1.43 -9.29 4.81
CA VAL A 112 2.33 -8.79 5.84
C VAL A 112 2.46 -9.77 7.00
N HIS A 113 1.35 -10.34 7.48
CA HIS A 113 1.38 -11.38 8.52
C HIS A 113 2.11 -12.65 8.11
N VAL A 114 1.96 -13.07 6.84
CA VAL A 114 2.54 -14.32 6.36
C VAL A 114 4.02 -14.18 6.01
N TRP A 115 4.44 -13.04 5.46
CA TRP A 115 5.79 -12.88 4.88
C TRP A 115 6.72 -11.97 5.66
N ILE A 116 6.21 -10.92 6.32
CA ILE A 116 7.03 -9.89 6.98
C ILE A 116 6.37 -9.40 8.30
N PRO A 117 6.02 -10.30 9.25
CA PRO A 117 5.26 -9.93 10.44
C PRO A 117 5.97 -8.93 11.36
N SER A 118 7.31 -8.88 11.31
CA SER A 118 8.14 -7.95 12.09
C SER A 118 8.28 -6.57 11.45
N SER A 119 7.74 -6.37 10.24
CA SER A 119 7.83 -5.09 9.52
C SER A 119 6.90 -4.03 10.13
N PRO A 120 7.33 -2.74 10.19
CA PRO A 120 6.44 -1.64 10.55
C PRO A 120 5.25 -1.48 9.61
N PHE A 121 5.28 -2.07 8.40
CA PHE A 121 4.13 -2.11 7.49
C PHE A 121 2.90 -2.80 8.09
N LEU A 122 3.06 -3.61 9.15
CA LEU A 122 1.94 -4.22 9.84
C LEU A 122 0.99 -3.18 10.43
N TYR A 123 1.52 -2.17 11.11
CA TYR A 123 0.71 -1.09 11.68
C TYR A 123 0.02 -0.27 10.60
N LEU A 124 0.74 -0.03 9.50
CA LEU A 124 0.18 0.64 8.34
C LEU A 124 -0.99 -0.17 7.75
N ALA A 125 -0.84 -1.48 7.58
CA ALA A 125 -1.88 -2.34 7.04
C ALA A 125 -3.16 -2.31 7.90
N TYR A 126 -3.02 -2.38 9.23
CA TYR A 126 -4.16 -2.20 10.14
C TYR A 126 -4.80 -0.81 10.02
N GLY A 127 -3.99 0.25 9.91
CA GLY A 127 -4.47 1.61 9.67
C GLY A 127 -5.27 1.72 8.37
N MET A 128 -4.81 1.08 7.29
CA MET A 128 -5.51 1.05 6.01
C MET A 128 -6.86 0.32 6.09
N ILE A 129 -6.93 -0.79 6.83
CA ILE A 129 -8.20 -1.49 7.10
C ILE A 129 -9.17 -0.59 7.86
N LEU A 130 -8.71 0.10 8.90
CA LEU A 130 -9.57 1.02 9.65
C LEU A 130 -10.11 2.14 8.75
N LEU A 131 -9.26 2.77 7.95
CA LEU A 131 -9.67 3.81 7.00
C LEU A 131 -10.69 3.28 5.99
N HIS A 132 -10.46 2.07 5.45
CA HIS A 132 -11.37 1.42 4.53
C HIS A 132 -12.75 1.14 5.16
N LEU A 133 -12.79 0.63 6.39
CA LEU A 133 -14.02 0.41 7.15
C LEU A 133 -14.79 1.71 7.39
N ILE A 134 -14.09 2.82 7.70
CA ILE A 134 -14.72 4.15 7.83
C ILE A 134 -15.35 4.57 6.49
N SER A 135 -14.68 4.31 5.37
CA SER A 135 -15.26 4.58 4.04
C SER A 135 -16.47 3.70 3.73
N ILE A 136 -16.47 2.41 4.09
CA ILE A 136 -17.65 1.53 3.97
C ILE A 136 -18.82 2.11 4.79
N TYR A 137 -18.58 2.51 6.04
CA TYR A 137 -19.59 3.16 6.87
C TYR A 137 -20.11 4.47 6.23
N GLY A 138 -19.19 5.27 5.68
CA GLY A 138 -19.51 6.46 4.91
C GLY A 138 -20.46 6.16 3.75
N HIS A 139 -20.21 5.10 2.98
CA HIS A 139 -21.06 4.65 1.87
C HIS A 139 -22.44 4.19 2.33
N MET A 140 -22.53 3.32 3.35
CA MET A 140 -23.83 2.85 3.88
C MET A 140 -24.71 4.02 4.36
N SER A 141 -24.06 5.06 4.89
CA SER A 141 -24.75 6.25 5.38
C SER A 141 -25.32 7.13 4.26
N PHE A 142 -24.90 6.99 2.99
CA PHE A 142 -25.55 7.67 1.86
C PHE A 142 -26.99 7.22 1.65
N TYR A 143 -27.31 5.96 1.93
CA TYR A 143 -28.64 5.38 1.69
C TYR A 143 -29.65 5.72 2.79
N LYS A 144 -29.19 6.10 3.99
CA LYS A 144 -30.07 6.44 5.13
C LYS A 144 -30.72 7.83 5.03
N LYS A 145 -30.47 8.60 3.95
CA LYS A 145 -30.97 9.98 3.78
C LYS A 145 -31.79 10.22 2.51
N ASN A 146 -32.08 9.16 1.76
CA ASN A 146 -33.08 9.15 0.68
C ASN A 146 -34.29 8.34 1.15
#